data_AF-A0A497NBY1-F1
#
_entry.id   AF-A0A497NBY1-F1
#
_cell.length_a   1.000
_cell.length_b   1.000
_cell.length_c   1.000
_cell.angle_alpha   90.00
_cell.angle_beta   90.00
_cell.angle_gamma   90.00
#
_symmetry.space_group_name_H-M   'P 1'
#
loop_
_entity.id
_entity.type
_entity.pdbx_description
1 polymer ?
#
loop_
_entity_poly.entity_id
_entity_poly.type
_entity_poly.pdbx_seq_one_letter_code
_entity_poly.pdbx_strand_id
1 'polypeptide(L)'
;MEDHGIKLPKEFYLGTASAAYQIEGATTQDGRGASIWDQYVKVPGAIENGDTGDIACDHYNRWREDVEIMRHLGLNAYRFSISWSRVIP
;
A
#
# COMPACT_ATOMS: atom_id res chain seq x y z
N MET A 1 -12.35 29.59 -0.60
CA MET A 1 -12.99 28.26 -0.51
C MET A 1 -13.64 28.23 0.85
N GLU A 2 -14.97 28.28 0.90
CA GLU A 2 -15.72 28.34 2.16
C GLU A 2 -15.55 27.02 2.93
N ASP A 3 -15.19 27.13 4.20
CA ASP A 3 -14.97 26.01 5.10
C ASP A 3 -16.33 25.50 5.61
N HIS A 4 -16.82 24.42 4.99
CA HIS A 4 -17.98 23.67 5.46
C HIS A 4 -17.58 22.51 6.39
N GLY A 5 -16.45 22.65 7.11
CA GLY A 5 -15.80 21.58 7.86
C GLY A 5 -16.73 20.82 8.81
N ILE A 6 -16.84 19.51 8.56
CA ILE A 6 -17.45 18.56 9.50
C ILE A 6 -16.62 18.59 10.79
N LYS A 7 -17.25 18.89 11.93
CA LYS A 7 -16.59 18.77 13.25
C LYS A 7 -16.47 17.31 13.63
N LEU A 8 -15.23 16.80 13.63
CA LEU A 8 -14.90 15.47 14.12
C LEU A 8 -14.57 15.51 15.63
N PRO A 9 -14.79 14.41 16.37
CA PRO A 9 -14.27 14.26 17.74
C PRO A 9 -12.77 14.52 17.79
N LYS A 10 -12.27 15.03 18.91
CA LYS A 10 -10.85 15.36 19.08
C LYS A 10 -9.95 14.12 18.93
N GLU A 11 -10.46 12.96 19.32
CA GLU A 11 -9.79 11.66 19.29
C GLU A 11 -10.12 10.87 18.02
N PHE A 12 -10.74 11.48 17.01
CA PHE A 12 -11.07 10.81 15.77
C PHE A 12 -9.80 10.50 14.96
N TYR A 13 -9.69 9.25 14.49
CA TYR A 13 -8.63 8.84 13.58
C TYR A 13 -9.01 9.15 12.14
N LEU A 14 -8.30 10.11 11.54
CA LEU A 14 -8.38 10.44 10.13
C LEU A 14 -7.08 10.00 9.46
N GLY A 15 -7.21 9.10 8.48
CA GLY A 15 -6.07 8.45 7.87
C GLY A 15 -6.35 7.96 6.45
N THR A 16 -5.32 7.38 5.85
CA THR A 16 -5.38 6.70 4.55
C THR A 16 -5.20 5.20 4.74
N ALA A 17 -5.51 4.43 3.69
CA ALA A 17 -5.43 2.98 3.72
C ALA A 17 -4.75 2.42 2.46
N SER A 18 -4.02 1.32 2.64
CA SER A 18 -3.36 0.57 1.57
C SER A 18 -3.40 -0.95 1.84
N ALA A 19 -2.91 -1.74 0.88
CA ALA A 19 -2.62 -3.15 1.06
C ALA A 19 -1.29 -3.53 0.39
N ALA A 20 -0.53 -4.40 1.03
CA ALA A 20 0.86 -4.74 0.68
C ALA A 20 1.10 -4.94 -0.83
N TYR A 21 0.43 -5.89 -1.48
CA TYR A 21 0.67 -6.21 -2.90
C TYR A 21 0.35 -5.05 -3.85
N GLN A 22 -0.52 -4.12 -3.45
CA GLN A 22 -0.92 -2.99 -4.29
C GLN A 22 0.11 -1.86 -4.28
N ILE A 23 0.94 -1.75 -3.24
CA ILE A 23 1.84 -0.59 -3.07
C ILE A 23 3.32 -0.96 -2.87
N GLU A 24 3.62 -2.12 -2.27
CA GLU A 24 4.99 -2.45 -1.84
C GLU A 24 5.96 -2.62 -3.00
N GLY A 25 5.58 -3.39 -4.03
CA GLY A 25 6.54 -3.84 -5.03
C GLY A 25 7.59 -4.79 -4.42
N ALA A 26 8.79 -4.79 -5.01
CA ALA A 26 9.95 -5.52 -4.52
C ALA A 26 9.66 -7.01 -4.27
N THR A 27 8.93 -7.65 -5.19
CA THR A 27 8.33 -8.99 -5.01
C THR A 27 9.35 -10.10 -4.82
N THR A 28 10.62 -9.86 -5.18
CA THR A 28 11.76 -10.80 -5.11
C THR A 28 12.87 -10.38 -4.14
N GLN A 29 12.70 -9.27 -3.42
CA GLN A 29 13.72 -8.76 -2.49
C GLN A 29 13.62 -9.40 -1.11
N ASP A 30 14.77 -9.48 -0.42
CA ASP A 30 14.89 -9.82 1.01
C ASP A 30 14.17 -11.11 1.43
N GLY A 31 14.15 -12.10 0.55
CA GLY A 31 13.62 -13.43 0.84
C GLY A 31 12.10 -13.55 0.84
N ARG A 32 11.37 -12.56 0.29
CA ARG A 32 9.92 -12.66 0.10
C ARG A 32 9.55 -13.90 -0.74
N GLY A 33 8.64 -14.73 -0.22
CA GLY A 33 7.99 -15.81 -0.96
C GLY A 33 6.92 -15.32 -1.94
N ALA A 34 6.57 -16.15 -2.92
CA ALA A 34 5.50 -15.83 -3.87
C ALA A 34 4.12 -15.94 -3.21
N SER A 35 3.29 -14.93 -3.37
CA SER A 35 1.87 -14.97 -2.98
C SER A 35 1.01 -15.49 -4.14
N ILE A 36 -0.27 -15.75 -3.85
CA ILE A 36 -1.25 -16.12 -4.88
C ILE A 36 -1.38 -15.05 -5.97
N TRP A 37 -1.21 -13.78 -5.62
CA TRP A 37 -1.31 -12.68 -6.58
C TRP A 37 -0.13 -12.65 -7.54
N ASP A 38 1.07 -13.01 -7.10
CA ASP A 38 2.26 -13.13 -7.97
C ASP A 38 2.08 -14.20 -9.07
N GLN A 39 1.20 -15.19 -8.82
CA GLN A 39 0.85 -16.20 -9.80
C GLN A 39 -0.35 -15.78 -10.65
N TYR A 40 -1.37 -15.19 -10.02
CA TYR A 40 -2.60 -14.81 -10.71
C TYR A 40 -2.36 -13.76 -11.81
N VAL A 41 -1.50 -12.76 -11.56
CA VAL A 41 -1.20 -11.72 -12.55
C VAL A 41 -0.52 -12.26 -13.82
N LYS A 42 0.05 -13.47 -13.77
CA LYS A 42 0.69 -14.13 -14.93
C LYS A 42 -0.30 -14.88 -15.82
N VAL A 43 -1.55 -15.05 -15.38
CA VAL A 43 -2.59 -15.71 -16.17
C VAL A 43 -3.02 -14.77 -17.30
N PRO A 44 -2.94 -15.20 -18.59
CA PRO A 44 -3.33 -14.35 -19.71
C PRO A 44 -4.76 -13.81 -19.58
N GLY A 45 -4.91 -12.49 -19.66
CA GLY A 45 -6.21 -11.81 -19.56
C GLY A 45 -6.78 -11.69 -18.14
N ALA A 46 -6.05 -12.09 -17.09
CA ALA A 46 -6.51 -11.93 -15.71
C ALA A 46 -6.49 -10.47 -15.22
N ILE A 47 -5.55 -9.67 -15.74
CA ILE A 47 -5.43 -8.24 -15.52
C ILE A 47 -5.72 -7.52 -16.83
N GLU A 48 -6.57 -6.49 -16.81
CA GLU A 48 -7.04 -5.76 -18.00
C GLU A 48 -5.90 -5.30 -18.92
N ASN A 49 -4.83 -4.78 -18.34
CA ASN A 49 -3.64 -4.31 -19.07
C ASN A 49 -2.44 -5.29 -18.99
N GLY A 50 -2.58 -6.43 -18.33
CA GLY A 50 -1.47 -7.35 -18.06
C GLY A 50 -0.43 -6.83 -17.05
N ASP A 51 -0.79 -5.82 -16.25
CA ASP A 51 0.09 -5.25 -15.23
C ASP A 51 0.39 -6.23 -14.08
N THR A 52 1.52 -6.03 -13.40
CA THR A 52 1.92 -6.81 -12.21
C THR A 52 2.17 -5.93 -10.99
N GLY A 53 2.24 -6.55 -9.82
CA GLY A 53 2.63 -5.91 -8.57
C GLY A 53 4.14 -5.87 -8.33
N ASP A 54 4.98 -6.15 -9.34
CA ASP A 54 6.43 -6.34 -9.14
C ASP A 54 7.12 -5.04 -8.69
N ILE A 55 6.70 -3.91 -9.26
CA ILE A 55 7.15 -2.56 -8.86
C ILE A 55 6.06 -1.86 -8.05
N ALA A 56 4.79 -1.89 -8.50
CA ALA A 56 3.69 -1.18 -7.88
C ALA A 56 4.02 0.31 -7.63
N CYS A 57 3.89 0.79 -6.40
CA CYS A 57 4.30 2.15 -6.00
C CYS A 57 5.73 2.22 -5.46
N ASP A 58 6.45 1.08 -5.43
CA ASP A 58 7.79 0.95 -4.84
C ASP A 58 7.83 1.37 -3.34
N HIS A 59 6.71 1.21 -2.63
CA HIS A 59 6.58 1.59 -1.22
C HIS A 59 7.58 0.83 -0.33
N TYR A 60 7.99 -0.38 -0.72
CA TYR A 60 9.02 -1.13 0.01
C TYR A 60 10.31 -0.31 0.17
N ASN A 61 10.73 0.38 -0.88
CA ASN A 61 11.94 1.20 -0.89
C ASN A 61 11.67 2.66 -0.48
N ARG A 62 10.44 3.15 -0.70
CA ARG A 62 10.07 4.57 -0.57
C ARG A 62 9.18 4.91 0.61
N TRP A 63 8.85 3.97 1.49
CA TRP A 63 7.87 4.18 2.57
C TRP A 63 8.12 5.42 3.44
N ARG A 64 9.38 5.86 3.60
CA ARG A 64 9.72 7.06 4.35
C ARG A 64 9.17 8.33 3.69
N GLU A 65 9.23 8.41 2.36
CA GLU A 65 8.67 9.51 1.57
C GLU A 65 7.14 9.50 1.69
N ASP A 66 6.52 8.33 1.58
CA ASP A 66 5.06 8.19 1.68
C ASP A 66 4.53 8.56 3.07
N VAL A 67 5.20 8.15 4.15
CA VAL A 67 4.85 8.54 5.52
C VAL A 67 5.02 10.05 5.73
N GLU A 68 6.05 10.64 5.14
CA GLU A 68 6.26 12.09 5.23
C GLU A 68 5.15 12.85 4.50
N ILE A 69 4.65 12.35 3.36
CA ILE A 69 3.48 12.92 2.69
C ILE A 69 2.24 12.84 3.58
N MET A 70 1.97 11.68 4.21
CA MET A 70 0.83 11.52 5.12
C MET A 70 0.91 12.49 6.31
N ARG A 71 2.12 12.74 6.82
CA ARG A 71 2.37 13.74 7.86
C ARG A 71 2.07 15.16 7.38
N HIS A 72 2.52 15.53 6.17
CA HIS A 72 2.23 16.86 5.58
C HIS A 72 0.73 17.09 5.38
N LEU A 73 -0.03 16.02 5.13
CA LEU A 73 -1.50 16.06 5.03
C LEU A 73 -2.20 16.17 6.39
N GLY A 74 -1.46 16.10 7.51
CA GLY A 74 -2.04 16.20 8.87
C GLY A 74 -2.80 14.94 9.30
N LEU A 75 -2.53 13.79 8.68
CA LEU A 75 -3.16 12.52 9.03
C LEU A 75 -2.61 11.99 10.36
N ASN A 76 -3.46 11.41 11.19
CA ASN A 76 -3.09 10.82 12.48
C ASN A 76 -3.23 9.29 12.53
N ALA A 77 -3.59 8.67 11.39
CA ALA A 77 -3.66 7.23 11.24
C ALA A 77 -3.19 6.79 9.85
N TYR A 78 -2.57 5.62 9.77
CA TYR A 78 -2.27 4.93 8.52
C TYR A 78 -2.64 3.45 8.67
N ARG A 79 -3.54 2.98 7.82
CA ARG A 79 -3.95 1.57 7.77
C ARG A 79 -3.21 0.88 6.62
N PHE A 80 -2.42 -0.13 6.92
CA PHE A 80 -1.75 -0.96 5.91
C PHE A 80 -1.91 -2.44 6.26
N SER A 81 -1.70 -3.32 5.28
CA SER A 81 -1.61 -4.76 5.53
C SER A 81 -0.16 -5.23 5.50
N ILE A 82 0.11 -6.35 6.17
CA ILE A 82 1.42 -6.99 6.15
C ILE A 82 1.38 -8.11 5.09
N SER A 83 2.37 -8.13 4.22
CA SER A 83 2.55 -9.21 3.23
C SER A 83 2.91 -10.53 3.94
N TRP A 84 1.98 -11.49 4.02
CA TRP A 84 2.23 -12.77 4.70
C TRP A 84 3.47 -13.47 4.14
N SER A 85 3.64 -13.48 2.81
CA SER A 85 4.77 -14.13 2.16
C SER A 85 6.13 -13.45 2.41
N ARG A 86 6.16 -12.24 3.01
CA ARG A 86 7.38 -11.64 3.56
C ARG A 86 7.68 -12.13 4.97
N VAL A 87 6.65 -12.43 5.77
CA VAL A 87 6.79 -12.85 7.17
C VAL A 87 7.07 -14.36 7.26
N ILE A 88 6.34 -15.15 6.48
CA ILE A 88 6.48 -16.60 6.38
C ILE A 88 6.52 -16.94 4.87
N PRO A 89 7.72 -16.97 4.27
CA PRO A 89 7.94 -17.23 2.84
C PRO A 89 7.54 -18.64 2.39
#